data_AF-A0A4R2PMM4-F1
#
_entry.id   AF-A0A4R2PMM4-F1
#
_cell.length_a   1.000
_cell.length_b   1.000
_cell.length_c   1.000
_cell.angle_alpha   90.00
_cell.angle_beta   90.00
_cell.angle_gamma   90.00
#
_symmetry.space_group_name_H-M   'P 1'
#
loop_
_entity.id
_entity.type
_entity.pdbx_description
1 polymer ?
#
loop_
_entity_poly.entity_id
_entity_poly.type
_entity_poly.pdbx_seq_one_letter_code
_entity_poly.pdbx_strand_id
1 'polypeptide(L)' 'MITDRDRLYFQSRAEAELKLAAEAKDHAVCQAHYEMATQYLEAAHGAHMRLPPDPQRMARHG' A
#
# COMPACT_ATOMS: atom_id res chain seq x y z
N MET A 1 1.84 8.63 -16.09
CA MET A 1 3.18 8.75 -15.49
C MET A 1 2.95 9.00 -14.01
N ILE A 2 3.52 8.19 -13.11
CA ILE A 2 3.42 8.44 -11.67
C ILE A 2 4.18 9.72 -11.34
N THR A 3 3.57 10.60 -10.56
CA THR A 3 4.24 11.82 -10.10
C THR A 3 5.10 11.53 -8.88
N ASP A 4 6.05 12.40 -8.56
CA ASP A 4 6.84 12.25 -7.32
C ASP A 4 5.95 12.29 -6.06
N ARG A 5 4.80 12.98 -6.13
CA ARG A 5 3.79 12.98 -5.08
C ARG A 5 3.11 11.62 -4.91
N ASP A 6 2.79 10.95 -6.01
CA ASP A 6 2.21 9.61 -5.96
C ASP A 6 3.22 8.60 -5.42
N ARG A 7 4.48 8.71 -5.86
CA ARG A 7 5.58 7.88 -5.34
C ARG A 7 5.73 8.02 -3.83
N LEU A 8 5.75 9.26 -3.33
CA LEU A 8 5.86 9.54 -1.89
C LEU A 8 4.66 8.98 -1.12
N TYR A 9 3.45 9.16 -1.64
CA TYR A 9 2.23 8.60 -1.04
C TYR A 9 2.33 7.08 -0.91
N PHE A 10 2.69 6.37 -1.98
CA PHE A 10 2.80 4.92 -1.96
C PHE A 10 3.90 4.43 -1.02
N GLN A 11 5.05 5.11 -0.98
CA GLN A 11 6.11 4.79 -0.03
C GLN A 11 5.66 4.98 1.43
N SER A 12 5.00 6.09 1.76
CA SER A 12 4.47 6.32 3.11
C SER A 12 3.39 5.30 3.49
N ARG A 13 2.54 4.88 2.55
CA ARG A 13 1.55 3.82 2.77
C ARG A 13 2.23 2.47 3.01
N ALA A 14 3.21 2.09 2.18
CA ALA A 14 3.97 0.86 2.36
C ALA A 14 4.64 0.81 3.74
N GLU A 15 5.26 1.92 4.18
CA GLU A 15 5.89 2.01 5.49
C GLU A 15 4.88 1.83 6.64
N ALA A 16 3.67 2.38 6.51
CA ALA A 16 2.60 2.20 7.49
C ALA A 16 2.15 0.72 7.58
N GLU A 17 1.96 0.05 6.43
CA GLU A 17 1.59 -1.37 6.42
C GLU A 17 2.71 -2.24 7.03
N LEU A 18 3.99 -1.93 6.79
CA LEU A 18 5.11 -2.66 7.42
C LEU A 18 5.14 -2.49 8.94
N LYS A 19 4.79 -1.32 9.46
CA LYS A 19 4.65 -1.10 10.92
C LYS A 19 3.51 -1.94 11.49
N LEU A 20 2.36 -1.97 10.80
CA LEU A 20 1.23 -2.82 11.20
C LEU A 20 1.57 -4.32 11.12
N ALA A 21 2.33 -4.75 10.11
CA ALA A 21 2.81 -6.12 10.00
C ALA A 21 3.72 -6.51 11.18
N ALA A 22 4.58 -5.59 11.63
CA ALA A 22 5.47 -5.81 12.77
C ALA A 22 4.72 -5.87 14.12
N GLU A 23 3.60 -5.16 14.25
CA GLU A 23 2.74 -5.16 15.44
C GLU A 23 1.74 -6.34 15.45
N ALA A 24 1.47 -6.93 14.29
CA ALA A 24 0.52 -8.02 14.14
C ALA A 24 1.00 -9.30 14.86
N LYS A 25 0.14 -9.83 15.75
CA LYS A 25 0.37 -11.10 16.45
C LYS A 25 -0.13 -12.32 15.67
N ASP A 26 -1.06 -12.09 14.75
CA ASP A 26 -1.64 -13.13 13.90
C ASP A 26 -0.85 -13.21 12.59
N HIS A 27 -0.45 -14.43 12.22
CA HIS A 27 0.35 -14.67 11.03
C HIS A 27 -0.38 -14.31 9.74
N ALA A 28 -1.70 -14.54 9.65
CA ALA A 28 -2.48 -14.20 8.46
C ALA A 28 -2.63 -12.68 8.33
N VAL A 29 -2.79 -11.96 9.44
CA VAL A 29 -2.84 -10.49 9.44
C VAL A 29 -1.49 -9.90 9.06
N CYS A 30 -0.40 -10.44 9.63
CA CYS A 30 0.97 -10.07 9.28
C CYS A 30 1.24 -10.24 7.78
N GLN A 31 0.85 -11.39 7.22
CA GLN A 31 0.99 -11.68 5.80
C GLN A 31 0.17 -10.71 4.92
N ALA A 32 -1.08 -10.41 5.30
CA ALA A 32 -1.92 -9.47 4.57
C ALA A 32 -1.29 -8.05 4.51
N HIS A 33 -0.71 -7.58 5.62
CA HIS A 33 0.00 -6.30 5.63
C HIS A 33 1.26 -6.31 4.75
N TYR A 34 2.02 -7.40 4.72
CA TYR A 34 3.15 -7.54 3.80
C TYR A 34 2.73 -7.56 2.33
N GLU A 35 1.61 -8.23 2.00
CA GLU A 35 1.05 -8.22 0.64
C GLU A 35 0.63 -6.80 0.23
N MET A 36 -0.01 -6.06 1.12
CA MET A 36 -0.37 -4.65 0.88
C MET A 36 0.86 -3.74 0.72
N ALA A 37 1.88 -3.90 1.55
CA ALA A 37 3.12 -3.15 1.44
C ALA A 37 3.81 -3.39 0.08
N THR A 38 3.82 -4.65 -0.36
CA THR A 38 4.36 -5.05 -1.68
C THR A 38 3.64 -4.33 -2.81
N GLN A 39 2.30 -4.32 -2.80
CA GLN A 39 1.50 -3.65 -3.84
C GLN A 39 1.76 -2.14 -3.89
N TYR A 40 1.91 -1.49 -2.74
CA TYR A 40 2.25 -0.07 -2.68
C TYR A 40 3.67 0.20 -3.22
N LEU A 41 4.65 -0.64 -2.90
CA LEU A 41 6.01 -0.50 -3.44
C LEU A 41 6.05 -0.74 -4.95
N GLU A 42 5.34 -1.74 -5.45
CA GLU A 42 5.21 -2.00 -6.89
C GLU A 42 4.59 -0.80 -7.63
N ALA A 43 3.57 -0.17 -7.04
CA ALA A 43 3.00 1.07 -7.55
C ALA A 43 4.02 2.21 -7.52
N ALA A 44 4.75 2.43 -6.41
CA ALA A 44 5.76 3.47 -6.28
C ALA A 44 6.90 3.35 -7.31
N HIS A 45 7.28 2.12 -7.66
CA HIS A 45 8.36 1.83 -8.60
C HIS A 45 7.89 1.62 -10.04
N GLY A 46 6.58 1.70 -10.31
CA GLY A 46 6.00 1.59 -11.64
C GLY A 46 6.10 0.18 -12.25
N ALA A 47 6.36 -0.84 -11.44
CA ALA A 47 6.50 -2.23 -11.89
C ALA A 47 5.17 -2.82 -12.36
N HIS A 48 4.05 -2.35 -11.81
CA HIS A 48 2.71 -2.67 -12.27
C HIS A 48 1.83 -1.41 -12.27
N MET A 49 1.36 -1.00 -13.46
CA MET A 49 0.37 0.08 -13.65
C MET A 49 -1.03 -0.25 -13.09
N ARG A 50 -1.13 -1.15 -12.11
CA ARG A 50 -2.38 -1.56 -11.50
C ARG A 50 -2.36 -1.10 -10.05
N LEU A 51 -2.72 0.16 -9.87
CA LEU A 51 -2.86 0.78 -8.56
C LEU A 51 -3.82 -0.08 -7.72
N PRO A 52 -3.42 -0.52 -6.51
CA PRO A 52 -4.38 -1.08 -5.57
C PRO A 52 -5.47 -0.02 -5.34
N PRO A 53 -6.76 -0.42 -5.31
CA PRO A 53 -7.84 0.53 -5.07
C PRO A 53 -7.63 1.18 -3.72
N ASP A 54 -7.41 2.50 -3.73
CA ASP A 54 -7.37 3.29 -2.51
C ASP A 54 -8.74 3.19 -1.81
N PRO A 55 -8.82 2.59 -0.60
CA PRO A 55 -10.08 2.46 0.12
C PRO A 55 -10.74 3.83 0.38
N GLN A 56 -9.94 4.90 0.52
CA GLN A 56 -10.45 6.26 0.72
C GLN A 56 -11.06 6.85 -0.54
N ARG A 57 -10.64 6.38 -1.72
CA ARG A 57 -11.20 6.77 -3.02
C ARG A 57 -12.53 6.06 -3.30
N MET A 58 -12.73 4.87 -2.75
CA MET A 58 -14.00 4.15 -2.77
C MET A 58 -15.02 4.73 -1.77
N ALA A 59 -14.58 5.17 -0.59
CA ALA A 59 -15.46 5.74 0.44
C ALA A 59 -16.04 7.12 0.10
N ARG A 60 -15.47 7.85 -0.88
CA ARG A 60 -15.94 9.18 -1.31
C ARG A 60 -16.99 9.15 -2.43
N HIS A 61 -17.41 7.97 -2.87
CA HIS A 61 -18.41 7.77 -3.94
C HIS A 61 -19.69 7.06 -3.46
N GLY A 62 -20.02 7.19 -2.17
CA GLY A 62 -21.30 6.76 -1.59
C GLY A 62 -22.27 7.93 -1.44
#